data_AF-A0A822FCM5-F1
#
_entry.id   AF-A0A822FCM5-F1
#
_cell.length_a   1.000
_cell.length_b   1.000
_cell.length_c   1.000
_cell.angle_alpha   90.00
_cell.angle_beta   90.00
_cell.angle_gamma   90.00
#
_symmetry.space_group_name_H-M   'P 1'
#
loop_
_entity.id
_entity.type
_entity.pdbx_description
1 polymer ?
#
loop_
_entity_poly.entity_id
_entity_poly.type
_entity_poly.pdbx_seq_one_letter_code
_entity_poly.pdbx_strand_id
1 'polypeptide(L)'
;MADIEKNYLQVPNAHWWVAVSTDDNRIVGQVALQPLRLGNPFYYQQLPPEERDQICELRRMSVAPDAQKYGIGSRLLTTLLDFARQHGYRQVHLSTLTRMSKACSFYEKHGFVKGDIYRFSFDGSNLDQLMQHKEHIWEAFSTPLMFKSGDIIPKEDQERMKLPPTKSKYTYSQHFFLTL
;
A
#
# COMPACT_ATOMS: atom_id res chain seq x y z
N MET A 1 16.71 -5.61 4.67
CA MET A 1 16.20 -4.27 4.28
C MET A 1 15.84 -4.36 2.80
N ALA A 2 14.77 -3.72 2.34
CA ALA A 2 14.50 -3.66 0.90
C ALA A 2 15.68 -2.95 0.21
N ASP A 3 16.04 -3.39 -1.00
CA ASP A 3 17.11 -2.75 -1.78
C ASP A 3 16.54 -1.45 -2.38
N ILE A 4 16.64 -0.36 -1.62
CA ILE A 4 16.04 0.94 -1.96
C ILE A 4 16.61 1.45 -3.29
N GLU A 5 17.91 1.26 -3.48
CA GLU A 5 18.60 1.74 -4.67
C GLU A 5 18.05 1.04 -5.92
N LYS A 6 18.03 -0.28 -5.91
CA LYS A 6 17.55 -1.08 -7.03
C LYS A 6 16.08 -0.84 -7.36
N ASN A 7 15.22 -0.68 -6.35
CA ASN A 7 13.77 -0.72 -6.54
C ASN A 7 13.10 0.65 -6.66
N TYR A 8 13.80 1.71 -6.27
CA TYR A 8 13.24 3.07 -6.31
C TYR A 8 14.19 4.08 -6.94
N LEU A 9 15.48 4.07 -6.60
CA LEU A 9 16.41 5.11 -7.10
C LEU A 9 16.84 4.87 -8.54
N GLN A 10 16.98 3.60 -8.95
CA GLN A 10 17.36 3.21 -10.31
C GLN A 10 16.15 2.92 -11.21
N VAL A 11 14.94 2.96 -10.65
CA VAL A 11 13.70 2.70 -11.40
C VAL A 11 13.14 4.01 -11.95
N PRO A 12 13.01 4.16 -13.29
CA PRO A 12 12.38 5.33 -13.88
C PRO A 12 10.97 5.54 -13.34
N ASN A 13 10.64 6.79 -13.01
CA ASN A 13 9.35 7.20 -12.45
C ASN A 13 9.00 6.56 -11.09
N ALA A 14 9.98 6.04 -10.36
CA ALA A 14 9.85 5.68 -8.95
C ALA A 14 10.55 6.72 -8.06
N HIS A 15 10.16 6.77 -6.79
CA HIS A 15 10.84 7.62 -5.80
C HIS A 15 10.57 7.16 -4.37
N TRP A 16 11.46 7.53 -3.45
CA TRP A 16 11.29 7.31 -2.02
C TRP A 16 11.60 8.60 -1.26
N TRP A 17 10.60 9.12 -0.54
CA TRP A 17 10.76 10.28 0.32
C TRP A 17 10.82 9.88 1.78
N VAL A 18 11.64 10.61 2.54
CA VAL A 18 11.70 10.54 4.00
C VAL A 18 11.38 11.91 4.58
N ALA A 19 10.67 11.92 5.70
CA ALA A 19 10.51 13.11 6.54
C ALA A 19 11.59 13.07 7.61
N VAL A 20 12.39 14.14 7.69
CA VAL A 20 13.46 14.30 8.67
C VAL A 20 13.05 15.38 9.66
N SER A 21 13.15 15.06 10.94
CA SER A 21 12.90 16.01 12.04
C SER A 21 14.00 17.05 12.09
N THR A 22 13.64 18.32 12.22
CA THR A 22 14.59 19.44 12.32
C THR A 22 15.27 19.54 13.68
N ASP A 23 14.72 18.89 14.70
CA ASP A 23 15.20 19.02 16.07
C ASP A 23 16.35 18.04 16.37
N ASP A 24 16.26 16.82 15.82
CA ASP A 24 17.17 15.70 16.10
C ASP A 24 17.73 15.02 14.83
N ASN A 25 17.41 15.52 13.63
CA ASN A 25 17.78 14.95 12.34
C ASN A 25 17.35 13.49 12.12
N ARG A 26 16.40 12.99 12.92
CA ARG A 26 15.91 11.62 12.80
C ARG A 26 14.90 11.52 11.67
N ILE A 27 14.91 10.39 10.96
CA ILE A 27 13.83 10.03 10.03
C ILE A 27 12.57 9.69 10.84
N VAL A 28 11.51 10.48 10.65
CA VAL A 28 10.24 10.36 11.38
C VAL A 28 9.08 9.90 10.50
N GLY A 29 9.29 9.77 9.20
CA GLY A 29 8.28 9.24 8.28
C GLY A 29 8.86 8.95 6.92
N GLN A 30 8.07 8.25 6.10
CA GLN A 30 8.47 7.84 4.76
C GLN A 30 7.25 7.52 3.90
N VAL A 31 7.44 7.66 2.59
CA VAL A 31 6.52 7.17 1.56
C VAL A 31 7.31 6.85 0.31
N ALA A 32 6.89 5.82 -0.42
CA ALA A 32 7.51 5.41 -1.66
C ALA A 32 6.47 5.31 -2.77
N LEU A 33 6.91 5.50 -4.01
CA LEU A 33 6.11 5.37 -5.22
C LEU A 33 6.88 4.49 -6.20
N GLN A 34 6.18 3.56 -6.86
CA GLN A 34 6.72 2.81 -7.99
C GLN A 34 5.67 2.70 -9.11
N PRO A 35 6.07 2.49 -10.39
CA PRO A 35 5.14 2.10 -11.45
C PRO A 35 4.34 0.85 -11.06
N LEU A 36 3.03 0.84 -11.35
CA LEU A 36 2.15 -0.28 -10.95
C LEU A 36 2.59 -1.60 -11.56
N ARG A 37 3.16 -1.60 -12.77
CA ARG A 37 3.70 -2.81 -13.43
C ARG A 37 4.73 -3.59 -12.59
N LEU A 38 5.37 -2.96 -11.60
CA LEU A 38 6.33 -3.58 -10.69
C LEU A 38 5.69 -4.09 -9.38
N GLY A 39 4.40 -3.86 -9.18
CA GLY A 39 3.65 -4.31 -8.00
C GLY A 39 3.26 -5.79 -8.05
N ASN A 40 2.24 -6.14 -7.26
CA ASN A 40 1.66 -7.48 -7.28
C ASN A 40 0.71 -7.65 -8.48
N PRO A 41 1.00 -8.55 -9.43
CA PRO A 41 0.20 -8.69 -10.64
C PRO A 41 -1.27 -9.05 -10.38
N PHE A 42 -1.59 -9.72 -9.27
CA PHE A 42 -2.97 -10.12 -8.97
C PHE A 42 -3.95 -8.93 -8.90
N TYR A 43 -3.47 -7.72 -8.59
CA TYR A 43 -4.32 -6.55 -8.39
C TYR A 43 -4.75 -5.87 -9.70
N TYR A 44 -4.04 -6.14 -10.80
CA TYR A 44 -4.21 -5.42 -12.06
C TYR A 44 -3.97 -6.30 -13.28
N GLN A 45 -4.00 -7.62 -13.10
CA GLN A 45 -3.97 -8.60 -14.19
C GLN A 45 -5.04 -8.32 -15.26
N GLN A 46 -6.15 -7.68 -14.87
CA GLN A 46 -7.24 -7.32 -15.78
C GLN A 46 -7.05 -5.98 -16.52
N LEU A 47 -6.10 -5.14 -16.09
CA LEU A 47 -5.81 -3.88 -16.77
C LEU A 47 -4.93 -4.13 -18.00
N PRO A 48 -5.18 -3.45 -19.14
CA PRO A 48 -4.27 -3.46 -20.30
C PRO A 48 -2.86 -3.02 -19.90
N PRO A 49 -1.78 -3.62 -20.46
CA PRO A 49 -0.40 -3.26 -20.12
C PRO A 49 -0.09 -1.75 -20.21
N GLU A 50 -0.61 -1.09 -21.25
CA GLU A 50 -0.45 0.34 -21.50
C GLU A 50 -1.12 1.23 -20.43
N GLU A 51 -2.20 0.75 -19.81
CA GLU A 51 -2.84 1.47 -18.70
C GLU A 51 -2.02 1.33 -17.42
N ARG A 52 -1.35 0.19 -17.21
CA ARG A 52 -0.50 -0.04 -16.02
C ARG A 52 0.68 0.92 -15.94
N ASP A 53 1.15 1.42 -17.09
CA ASP A 53 2.25 2.39 -17.16
C ASP A 53 1.83 3.80 -16.74
N GLN A 54 0.53 4.09 -16.81
CA GLN A 54 -0.06 5.37 -16.36
C GLN A 54 -0.53 5.31 -14.91
N ILE A 55 -0.29 4.19 -14.22
CA ILE A 55 -0.69 4.00 -12.83
C ILE A 55 0.56 3.78 -11.99
N CYS A 56 0.62 4.43 -10.83
CA CYS A 56 1.65 4.18 -9.83
C CYS A 56 1.05 3.54 -8.58
N GLU A 57 1.90 2.88 -7.81
CA GLU A 57 1.57 2.31 -6.51
C GLU A 57 2.26 3.11 -5.40
N LEU A 58 1.48 3.62 -4.46
CA LEU A 58 1.97 4.17 -3.20
C LEU A 58 2.31 3.01 -2.25
N ARG A 59 3.53 3.02 -1.73
CA ARG A 59 4.08 2.00 -0.83
C ARG A 59 4.75 2.63 0.37
N ARG A 60 5.03 1.80 1.38
CA ARG A 60 5.89 2.12 2.54
C ARG A 60 5.46 3.36 3.34
N MET A 61 4.21 3.79 3.24
CA MET A 61 3.69 4.92 4.00
C MET A 61 3.72 4.66 5.50
N SER A 62 4.51 5.42 6.24
CA SER A 62 4.56 5.33 7.71
C SER A 62 5.05 6.64 8.33
N VAL A 63 4.59 6.90 9.55
CA VAL A 63 5.04 8.02 10.40
C VAL A 63 5.28 7.45 11.80
N ALA A 64 6.43 7.78 12.38
CA ALA A 64 6.82 7.35 13.72
C ALA A 64 5.75 7.73 14.74
N PRO A 65 5.39 6.85 15.71
CA PRO A 65 4.26 7.08 16.61
C PRO A 65 4.31 8.41 17.36
N ASP A 66 5.50 8.84 17.76
CA ASP A 66 5.80 10.10 18.44
C ASP A 66 5.74 11.34 17.53
N ALA A 67 5.77 11.14 16.21
CA ALA A 67 5.67 12.19 15.20
C ALA A 67 4.32 12.19 14.45
N GLN A 68 3.35 11.38 14.88
CA GLN A 68 2.00 11.37 14.30
C GLN A 68 1.19 12.61 14.74
N LYS A 69 0.15 12.93 13.97
CA LYS A 69 -0.78 14.05 14.21
C LYS A 69 -0.19 15.47 14.02
N TYR A 70 1.04 15.58 13.52
CA TYR A 70 1.66 16.85 13.11
C TYR A 70 1.52 17.16 11.60
N GLY A 71 0.60 16.47 10.89
CA GLY A 71 0.41 16.66 9.44
C GLY A 71 1.50 16.05 8.54
N ILE A 72 2.53 15.41 9.10
CA ILE A 72 3.64 14.77 8.35
C ILE A 72 3.12 13.80 7.30
N GLY A 73 2.16 12.94 7.68
CA GLY A 73 1.60 11.95 6.75
C GLY A 73 0.90 12.60 5.55
N SER A 74 0.10 13.64 5.78
CA SER A 74 -0.54 14.40 4.70
C SER A 74 0.48 15.06 3.79
N ARG A 75 1.54 15.66 4.35
CA ARG A 75 2.60 16.29 3.57
C ARG A 75 3.37 15.30 2.70
N LEU A 76 3.73 14.14 3.24
CA LEU A 76 4.35 13.04 2.48
C LEU A 76 3.44 12.59 1.33
N LEU A 77 2.14 12.41 1.60
CA LEU A 77 1.18 12.04 0.57
C LEU A 77 1.09 13.11 -0.53
N THR A 78 0.95 14.39 -0.17
CA THR A 78 0.94 15.50 -1.14
C THR A 78 2.19 15.50 -2.02
N THR A 79 3.38 15.36 -1.43
CA THR A 79 4.64 15.28 -2.20
C THR A 79 4.61 14.14 -3.21
N LEU A 80 4.12 12.96 -2.82
CA LEU A 80 3.98 11.82 -3.73
C LEU A 80 2.98 12.11 -4.85
N LEU A 81 1.82 12.69 -4.53
CA LEU A 81 0.78 13.01 -5.53
C LEU A 81 1.26 14.07 -6.54
N ASP A 82 2.00 15.08 -6.08
CA ASP A 82 2.58 16.10 -6.95
C ASP A 82 3.62 15.50 -7.89
N PHE A 83 4.50 14.64 -7.37
CA PHE A 83 5.43 13.88 -8.21
C PHE A 83 4.69 13.02 -9.22
N ALA A 84 3.64 12.32 -8.80
CA ALA A 84 2.88 11.44 -9.68
C ALA A 84 2.29 12.20 -10.87
N ARG A 85 1.68 13.37 -10.62
CA ARG A 85 1.17 14.26 -11.67
C ARG A 85 2.26 14.75 -12.61
N GLN A 86 3.39 15.20 -12.07
CA GLN A 86 4.51 15.72 -12.86
C GLN A 86 5.12 14.66 -13.78
N HIS A 87 5.03 13.37 -13.41
CA HIS A 87 5.59 12.25 -14.18
C HIS A 87 4.55 11.54 -15.05
N GLY A 88 3.37 12.15 -15.25
CA GLY A 88 2.36 11.67 -16.21
C GLY A 88 1.51 10.49 -15.71
N TYR A 89 1.57 10.15 -14.43
CA TYR A 89 0.62 9.20 -13.85
C TYR A 89 -0.78 9.79 -13.83
N ARG A 90 -1.78 8.95 -14.12
CA ARG A 90 -3.21 9.29 -14.09
C ARG A 90 -3.91 8.74 -12.86
N GLN A 91 -3.37 7.71 -12.24
CA GLN A 91 -3.92 7.14 -11.01
C GLN A 91 -2.82 6.71 -10.04
N VAL A 92 -3.18 6.75 -8.75
CA VAL A 92 -2.38 6.24 -7.64
C VAL A 92 -3.16 5.12 -6.97
N HIS A 93 -2.58 3.93 -6.94
CA HIS A 93 -3.14 2.78 -6.26
C HIS A 93 -2.38 2.50 -4.98
N LEU A 94 -3.04 1.88 -4.00
CA LEU A 94 -2.38 1.34 -2.83
C LEU A 94 -3.20 0.21 -2.23
N SER A 95 -2.56 -0.50 -1.31
CA SER A 95 -3.25 -1.46 -0.47
C SER A 95 -2.80 -1.35 0.99
N THR A 96 -3.72 -1.64 1.90
CA THR A 96 -3.44 -1.72 3.34
C THR A 96 -4.29 -2.81 3.97
N LEU A 97 -3.97 -3.26 5.17
CA LEU A 97 -4.78 -4.28 5.84
C LEU A 97 -6.12 -3.68 6.27
N THR A 98 -7.23 -4.40 6.08
CA THR A 98 -8.58 -3.94 6.49
C THR A 98 -8.64 -3.52 7.97
N ARG A 99 -7.88 -4.21 8.85
CA ARG A 99 -7.75 -3.88 10.28
C ARG A 99 -7.02 -2.56 10.57
N MET A 100 -6.28 -2.00 9.62
CA MET A 100 -5.56 -0.73 9.79
C MET A 100 -6.50 0.46 9.60
N SER A 101 -7.54 0.55 10.45
CA SER A 101 -8.62 1.53 10.34
C SER A 101 -8.13 2.97 10.22
N LYS A 102 -7.09 3.35 10.97
CA LYS A 102 -6.46 4.67 10.86
C LYS A 102 -5.89 4.95 9.46
N ALA A 103 -5.26 3.97 8.82
CA ALA A 103 -4.71 4.11 7.48
C ALA A 103 -5.84 4.14 6.44
N CYS A 104 -6.82 3.25 6.53
CA CYS A 104 -8.01 3.27 5.67
C CYS A 104 -8.71 4.63 5.71
N SER A 105 -9.04 5.13 6.91
CA SER A 105 -9.66 6.44 7.08
C SER A 105 -8.75 7.60 6.64
N PHE A 106 -7.43 7.46 6.76
CA PHE A 106 -6.50 8.46 6.25
C PHE A 106 -6.61 8.57 4.73
N TYR A 107 -6.59 7.46 3.99
CA TYR A 107 -6.69 7.49 2.53
C TYR A 107 -8.05 7.99 2.04
N GLU A 108 -9.15 7.54 2.64
CA GLU A 108 -10.50 8.02 2.31
C GLU A 108 -10.62 9.54 2.47
N LYS A 109 -10.05 10.10 3.55
CA LYS A 109 -10.02 11.56 3.77
C LYS A 109 -9.20 12.34 2.73
N HIS A 110 -8.27 11.69 2.05
CA HIS A 110 -7.47 12.30 0.99
C HIS A 110 -8.01 11.96 -0.41
N GLY A 111 -9.28 11.54 -0.50
CA GLY A 111 -9.99 11.34 -1.76
C GLY A 111 -9.78 9.97 -2.41
N PHE A 112 -9.06 9.06 -1.78
CA PHE A 112 -8.95 7.69 -2.28
C PHE A 112 -10.29 6.96 -2.15
N VAL A 113 -10.66 6.25 -3.20
CA VAL A 113 -11.87 5.42 -3.27
C VAL A 113 -11.51 3.98 -2.91
N LYS A 114 -12.36 3.32 -2.10
CA LYS A 114 -12.23 1.89 -1.80
C LYS A 114 -12.49 1.04 -3.04
N GLY A 115 -11.51 0.24 -3.41
CA GLY A 115 -11.63 -0.82 -4.40
C GLY A 115 -11.89 -2.18 -3.75
N ASP A 116 -11.41 -3.21 -4.43
CA ASP A 116 -11.60 -4.61 -4.04
C ASP A 116 -10.85 -4.98 -2.75
N ILE A 117 -11.29 -6.07 -2.13
CA ILE A 117 -10.62 -6.68 -0.98
C ILE A 117 -10.07 -8.04 -1.38
N TYR A 118 -8.79 -8.26 -1.12
CA TYR A 118 -8.13 -9.54 -1.39
C TYR A 118 -7.85 -10.27 -0.07
N ARG A 119 -8.38 -11.49 0.04
CA ARG A 119 -8.11 -12.41 1.15
C ARG A 119 -6.98 -13.35 0.77
N PHE A 120 -5.92 -13.30 1.56
CA PHE A 120 -4.76 -14.18 1.44
C PHE A 120 -4.74 -15.16 2.60
N SER A 121 -4.36 -16.41 2.33
CA SER A 121 -4.05 -17.41 3.37
C SER A 121 -2.55 -17.55 3.58
N PHE A 122 -2.19 -17.90 4.82
CA PHE A 122 -0.82 -18.21 5.23
C PHE A 122 -0.68 -19.67 5.60
N ASP A 123 0.46 -20.25 5.27
CA ASP A 123 0.87 -21.60 5.59
C ASP A 123 1.65 -21.71 6.92
N GLY A 124 1.73 -20.63 7.71
CA GLY A 124 2.45 -20.59 8.99
C GLY A 124 3.66 -19.65 9.01
N SER A 125 3.95 -18.95 7.91
CA SER A 125 4.93 -17.87 7.88
C SER A 125 4.48 -16.64 8.69
N ASN A 126 5.43 -15.98 9.40
CA ASN A 126 5.16 -14.75 10.16
C ASN A 126 4.88 -13.60 9.19
N LEU A 127 3.59 -13.23 9.04
CA LEU A 127 3.17 -12.17 8.12
C LEU A 127 3.89 -10.85 8.37
N ASP A 128 4.11 -10.47 9.63
CA ASP A 128 4.77 -9.20 9.94
C ASP A 128 6.22 -9.21 9.43
N GLN A 129 6.91 -10.35 9.56
CA GLN A 129 8.26 -10.54 9.01
C GLN A 129 8.26 -10.56 7.46
N LEU A 130 7.25 -11.17 6.85
CA LEU A 130 7.09 -11.20 5.39
C LEU A 130 6.89 -9.78 4.83
N MET A 131 5.97 -9.00 5.43
CA MET A 131 5.64 -7.61 5.03
C MET A 131 6.82 -6.64 5.21
N GLN A 132 7.68 -6.90 6.20
CA GLN A 132 8.86 -6.09 6.49
C GLN A 132 10.05 -6.38 5.56
N HIS A 133 10.13 -7.55 4.93
CA HIS A 133 11.39 -8.02 4.33
C HIS A 133 11.36 -8.42 2.86
N LYS A 134 10.20 -8.55 2.20
CA LYS A 134 10.19 -8.88 0.77
C LYS A 134 9.42 -7.86 -0.06
N GLU A 135 9.89 -7.67 -1.28
CA GLU A 135 9.24 -6.81 -2.27
C GLU A 135 8.18 -7.58 -3.05
N HIS A 136 8.38 -8.90 -3.20
CA HIS A 136 7.49 -9.86 -3.87
C HIS A 136 6.84 -10.84 -2.89
N ILE A 137 6.31 -10.34 -1.77
CA ILE A 137 5.61 -11.18 -0.76
C ILE A 137 4.48 -12.02 -1.36
N TRP A 138 3.93 -11.61 -2.50
CA TRP A 138 2.83 -12.28 -3.18
C TRP A 138 3.19 -13.61 -3.81
N GLU A 139 4.46 -13.89 -4.04
CA GLU A 139 4.91 -15.21 -4.48
C GLU A 139 4.78 -16.26 -3.38
N ALA A 140 4.75 -15.84 -2.11
CA ALA A 140 4.50 -16.72 -0.97
C ALA A 140 2.99 -16.95 -0.72
N PHE A 141 2.13 -16.27 -1.48
CA PHE A 141 0.68 -16.39 -1.33
C PHE A 141 0.09 -17.36 -2.36
N SER A 142 -0.84 -18.19 -1.89
CA SER A 142 -1.80 -18.86 -2.77
C SER A 142 -2.67 -17.83 -3.48
N THR A 143 -3.25 -18.18 -4.64
CA THR A 143 -4.21 -17.34 -5.37
C THR A 143 -5.22 -16.72 -4.40
N PRO A 144 -5.30 -15.37 -4.31
CA PRO A 144 -6.18 -14.72 -3.36
C PRO A 144 -7.65 -14.91 -3.74
N LEU A 145 -8.51 -14.98 -2.73
CA LEU A 145 -9.94 -14.77 -2.94
C LEU A 145 -10.22 -13.27 -3.01
N MET A 146 -10.87 -12.81 -4.07
CA MET A 146 -11.25 -11.41 -4.27
C MET A 146 -12.72 -11.19 -3.92
N PHE A 147 -13.00 -10.15 -3.15
CA PHE A 147 -14.32 -9.55 -2.97
C PHE A 147 -14.33 -8.24 -3.74
N LYS A 148 -15.21 -8.10 -4.73
CA LYS A 148 -15.33 -6.87 -5.52
C LYS A 148 -15.91 -5.74 -4.67
N SER A 149 -15.57 -4.51 -5.01
CA SER A 149 -16.21 -3.35 -4.40
C SER A 149 -17.74 -3.44 -4.55
N GLY A 150 -18.46 -3.39 -3.43
CA GLY A 150 -19.92 -3.55 -3.36
C GLY A 150 -20.41 -4.97 -3.04
N ASP A 151 -19.54 -5.98 -3.04
CA ASP A 151 -19.92 -7.35 -2.66
C ASP A 151 -20.35 -7.44 -1.18
N ILE A 152 -21.33 -8.30 -0.91
CA ILE A 152 -21.68 -8.69 0.46
C ILE A 152 -20.63 -9.70 0.94
N ILE A 153 -19.72 -9.24 1.79
CA ILE A 153 -18.68 -10.08 2.39
C ILE A 153 -19.34 -11.04 3.40
N PRO A 154 -19.03 -12.35 3.38
CA PRO A 154 -19.57 -13.31 4.35
C PRO A 154 -19.30 -12.88 5.80
N LYS A 155 -20.26 -13.12 6.70
CA LYS A 155 -20.16 -12.71 8.13
C LYS A 155 -18.89 -13.23 8.80
N GLU A 156 -18.49 -14.46 8.49
CA GLU A 156 -17.26 -15.05 9.03
C GLU A 156 -16.00 -14.28 8.58
N ASP A 157 -15.96 -13.84 7.31
CA ASP A 157 -14.86 -13.03 6.79
C ASP A 157 -14.86 -11.62 7.41
N GLN A 158 -16.03 -11.01 7.64
CA GLN A 158 -16.14 -9.71 8.32
C GLN A 158 -15.55 -9.73 9.74
N GLU A 159 -15.76 -10.82 10.49
CA GLU A 159 -15.14 -10.97 11.81
C GLU A 159 -13.63 -11.21 11.72
N ARG A 160 -13.19 -12.06 10.77
CA ARG A 160 -11.76 -12.34 10.56
C ARG A 160 -10.97 -11.11 10.09
N MET A 161 -11.59 -10.21 9.33
CA MET A 161 -10.98 -8.94 8.89
C MET A 161 -10.51 -8.04 10.04
N LYS A 162 -11.10 -8.20 11.23
CA LYS A 162 -10.74 -7.43 12.43
C LYS A 162 -9.57 -8.07 13.20
N LEU A 163 -9.25 -9.33 12.91
CA LEU A 163 -8.26 -10.10 13.67
C LEU A 163 -6.83 -9.75 13.26
N PRO A 164 -5.87 -9.76 14.20
CA PRO A 164 -4.46 -9.73 13.85
C PRO A 164 -4.05 -11.05 13.16
N PRO A 165 -2.94 -11.05 12.41
CA PRO A 165 -2.44 -12.24 11.71
C PRO A 165 -2.14 -13.42 12.65
N THR A 166 -1.82 -13.15 13.92
CA THR A 166 -1.59 -14.17 14.95
C THR A 166 -2.86 -14.90 15.40
N LYS A 167 -4.05 -14.42 15.02
CA LYS A 167 -5.36 -14.97 15.42
C LYS A 167 -6.17 -15.46 14.22
N SER A 168 -5.62 -15.39 13.01
CA SER A 168 -6.30 -15.79 11.78
C SER A 168 -5.29 -16.31 10.77
N LYS A 169 -5.59 -17.44 10.13
CA LYS A 169 -4.81 -17.94 8.98
C LYS A 169 -5.02 -17.10 7.70
N TYR A 170 -5.86 -16.06 7.78
CA TYR A 170 -6.17 -15.15 6.69
C TYR A 170 -5.82 -13.71 7.04
N THR A 171 -5.31 -12.97 6.05
CA THR A 171 -5.29 -11.50 6.07
C THR A 171 -6.11 -10.96 4.91
N TYR A 172 -6.54 -9.72 5.07
CA TYR A 172 -7.39 -9.04 4.11
C TYR A 172 -6.76 -7.71 3.75
N SER A 173 -6.46 -7.56 2.46
CA SER A 173 -5.88 -6.37 1.87
C SER A 173 -7.01 -5.53 1.28
N GLN A 174 -7.28 -4.36 1.83
CA GLN A 174 -8.16 -3.36 1.24
C GLN A 174 -7.39 -2.55 0.21
N HIS A 175 -7.90 -2.51 -1.01
CA HIS A 175 -7.32 -1.71 -2.09
C HIS A 175 -7.99 -0.36 -2.18
N PHE A 176 -7.22 0.61 -2.63
CA PHE A 176 -7.66 1.97 -2.87
C PHE A 176 -7.08 2.48 -4.18
N PHE A 177 -7.80 3.40 -4.81
CA PHE A 177 -7.30 4.16 -5.95
C PHE A 177 -7.70 5.63 -5.85
N LEU A 178 -6.89 6.50 -6.46
CA LEU A 178 -7.15 7.92 -6.62
C LEU A 178 -6.83 8.31 -8.07
N THR A 179 -7.74 9.01 -8.72
CA THR A 179 -7.50 9.63 -10.04
C THR A 179 -6.87 11.01 -9.85
N LEU A 180 -5.81 11.30 -10.61
CA LEU A 180 -4.93 12.47 -10.42
C LEU A 180 -5.35 13.72 -11.16
#